data_AF-A0A9D7A340-F1
#
_entry.id   AF-A0A9D7A340-F1
#
_cell.length_a   1.000
_cell.length_b   1.000
_cell.length_c   1.000
_cell.angle_alpha   90.00
_cell.angle_beta   90.00
_cell.angle_gamma   90.00
#
_symmetry.space_group_name_H-M   'P 1'
#
loop_
_entity.id
_entity.type
_entity.pdbx_description
1 polymer ?
#
loop_
_entity_poly.entity_id
_entity_poly.type
_entity_poly.pdbx_seq_one_letter_code
_entity_poly.pdbx_strand_id
1 'polypeptide(L)' 'MDLRKNYPRSPREKLAGYVHLPRMIDKCRASLAGTEGDYIYPCP' A
#
# COMPACT_ATOMS: atom_id res chain seq x y z
N MET A 1 -1.38 -8.21 1.98
CA MET A 1 -2.26 -7.28 2.73
C MET A 1 -3.52 -7.14 1.92
N ASP A 2 -4.69 -7.43 2.50
CA ASP A 2 -5.96 -7.40 1.76
C ASP A 2 -6.54 -5.98 1.75
N LEU A 3 -6.35 -5.26 0.64
CA LEU A 3 -6.81 -3.88 0.49
C LEU A 3 -8.31 -3.76 0.19
N ARG A 4 -9.00 -4.89 -0.01
CA ARG A 4 -10.47 -4.92 -0.12
C ARG A 4 -11.15 -4.76 1.23
N LYS A 5 -10.44 -5.05 2.32
CA LYS A 5 -10.98 -5.04 3.69
C LYS A 5 -10.34 -3.97 4.57
N ASN A 6 -9.08 -3.62 4.29
CA ASN A 6 -8.31 -2.68 5.10
C ASN A 6 -7.66 -1.61 4.25
N TYR A 7 -7.65 -0.39 4.74
CA TYR A 7 -6.95 0.72 4.07
C TYR A 7 -5.43 0.55 4.19
N PRO A 8 -4.67 0.91 3.14
CA PRO A 8 -3.21 0.92 3.23
C PRO A 8 -2.75 1.99 4.23
N ARG A 9 -1.57 1.82 4.80
CA ARG A 9 -0.99 2.75 5.77
C ARG A 9 -1.00 4.21 5.30
N SER A 10 -1.03 5.11 6.28
CA SER A 10 -1.15 6.55 6.03
C SER A 10 0.00 7.05 5.16
N PRO A 11 -0.24 7.93 4.18
CA PRO A 11 0.82 8.55 3.38
C PRO A 11 1.88 9.28 4.23
N ARG A 12 1.46 9.81 5.39
CA ARG A 12 2.31 10.56 6.33
C ARG A 12 3.09 9.67 7.29
N GLU A 13 2.80 8.37 7.32
CA GLU A 13 3.52 7.43 8.15
C GLU A 13 4.95 7.26 7.59
N LYS A 14 5.94 7.39 8.48
CA LYS A 14 7.34 7.25 8.12
C LYS A 14 7.80 5.83 8.39
N LEU A 15 8.45 5.22 7.41
CA LEU A 15 9.19 3.97 7.58
C LEU A 15 10.63 4.20 7.17
N ALA A 16 11.59 3.85 8.03
CA ALA A 16 13.01 4.10 7.79
C ALA A 16 13.34 5.57 7.43
N GLY A 17 12.55 6.53 7.96
CA GLY A 17 12.70 7.95 7.67
C GLY A 17 11.95 8.46 6.43
N TYR A 18 11.43 7.57 5.57
CA TYR A 18 10.72 7.93 4.35
C TYR A 18 9.19 7.94 4.55
N VAL A 19 8.55 9.04 4.16
CA VAL A 19 7.09 9.12 4.00
C VAL A 19 6.67 8.31 2.77
N HIS A 20 5.41 7.86 2.70
CA HIS A 20 4.85 7.04 1.62
C HIS A 20 5.46 5.64 1.39
N LEU A 21 6.70 5.37 1.80
CA LEU A 21 7.32 4.04 1.73
C LEU A 21 6.46 2.92 2.33
N PRO A 22 5.90 3.04 3.55
CA PRO A 22 5.07 1.96 4.11
C PRO A 22 3.81 1.70 3.27
N ARG A 23 3.22 2.77 2.72
CA ARG A 23 2.04 2.70 1.84
C ARG A 23 2.35 2.00 0.52
N MET A 24 3.51 2.27 -0.09
CA MET A 24 3.95 1.56 -1.30
C MET A 24 4.13 0.07 -1.03
N ILE A 25 4.76 -0.30 0.09
CA ILE A 25 4.96 -1.70 0.47
C ILE A 25 3.62 -2.43 0.65
N ASP A 26 2.63 -1.78 1.25
CA ASP A 26 1.30 -2.37 1.43
C ASP A 26 0.62 -2.63 0.08
N LYS A 27 0.72 -1.68 -0.86
CA LYS A 27 0.21 -1.85 -2.23
C LYS A 27 0.96 -2.93 -3.00
N CYS A 28 2.29 -3.00 -2.91
CA CYS A 28 3.08 -4.11 -3.48
C CYS A 28 2.61 -5.46 -2.94
N ARG A 29 2.46 -5.58 -1.62
CA ARG A 29 2.00 -6.82 -0.97
C ARG A 29 0.58 -7.19 -1.34
N ALA A 30 -0.26 -6.21 -1.66
CA ALA A 30 -1.62 -6.45 -2.12
C ALA A 30 -1.66 -6.89 -3.59
N SER A 31 -0.89 -6.24 -4.45
CA SER A 31 -0.74 -6.59 -5.87
C SER A 31 -0.16 -8.01 -6.02
N LEU A 32 0.90 -8.34 -5.28
CA LEU A 32 1.47 -9.69 -5.24
C LEU A 32 0.48 -10.77 -4.74
N ALA A 33 -0.43 -10.40 -3.84
CA ALA A 33 -1.44 -11.30 -3.30
C ALA A 33 -2.74 -11.33 -4.14
N GLY A 34 -2.86 -10.51 -5.19
CA GLY A 34 -4.10 -10.37 -5.97
C GLY A 34 -5.26 -9.75 -5.15
N THR A 35 -4.96 -9.03 -4.08
CA THR A 35 -5.94 -8.46 -3.14
C THR A 35 -5.90 -6.93 -3.13
N GLU A 36 -5.64 -6.30 -4.27
CA GLU A 36 -5.53 -4.84 -4.37
C GLU A 36 -6.89 -4.11 -4.29
N GLY A 37 -7.99 -4.79 -4.64
CA GLY A 37 -9.32 -4.17 -4.65
C GLY A 37 -9.38 -3.02 -5.67
N ASP A 38 -9.80 -1.83 -5.22
CA ASP A 38 -9.89 -0.63 -6.07
C ASP A 38 -8.57 0.18 -6.11
N TYR A 39 -7.50 -0.31 -5.48
CA TYR A 39 -6.21 0.40 -5.43
C TYR A 39 -5.31 0.02 -6.61
N ILE A 40 -5.07 0.99 -7.50
CA ILE A 40 -4.16 0.82 -8.65
C ILE A 40 -2.70 0.89 -8.20
N TYR A 41 -1.87 -0.10 -8.54
CA TYR A 41 -0.42 -0.08 -8.34
C TYR A 41 0.33 -0.59 -9.59
N PRO A 42 1.33 0.12 -10.14
CA PRO A 42 1.83 1.45 -9.76
C PRO A 42 0.91 2.59 -10.24
N CYS A 43 0.67 3.57 -9.37
CA CYS A 43 -0.06 4.81 -9.67
C CYS A 43 0.96 5.95 -9.73
N PRO A 44 0.87 6.88 -10.70
CA PRO A 44 1.74 8.04 -10.78
C PRO A 44 1.63 8.95 -9.54
#